data_AF-A0A9N8HDS7-F1
#
_entry.id   AF-A0A9N8HDS7-F1
#
_cell.length_a   1.000
_cell.length_b   1.000
_cell.length_c   1.000
_cell.angle_alpha   90.00
_cell.angle_beta   90.00
_cell.angle_gamma   90.00
#
_symmetry.space_group_name_H-M   'P 1'
#
loop_
_entity.id
_entity.type
_entity.pdbx_description
1 polymer ?
#
loop_
_entity_poly.entity_id
_entity_poly.type
_entity_poly.pdbx_seq_one_letter_code
_entity_poly.pdbx_strand_id
1 'polypeptide(L)'
;MSDSHRTYRSLVRHNRAMETGEPSIIHSPEFHDNNLLRQAWAISPYNRKRHKKSPPNANIRKEIIRNAMCFQPVSGYCGMATVNTVLTSLNPPYFVQYPDHGRGYSMYSLAEYLIVNCVPHQFTDVDAIFMERKTTLDQFRAMLQQYVNSPDYRLLANFHRTPLFYSERSTEEEARYRAWAGHWSPVGGLIQTRDDKEYVLVLDTNEKYGPFMVSLERFFLAVKTETLEDGYRGFLKVKINPAGHQQRLQAPAPAPFPMTNSADC
;
A
#
# COMPACT_ATOMS: atom_id res chain seq x y z
N MET A 1 16.45 -33.55 -4.47
CA MET A 1 16.67 -32.10 -4.64
C MET A 1 16.52 -31.68 -6.12
N SER A 2 15.39 -31.98 -6.80
CA SER A 2 15.28 -31.64 -8.23
C SER A 2 13.87 -31.39 -8.79
N ASP A 3 12.84 -31.18 -7.97
CA ASP A 3 11.46 -30.93 -8.47
C ASP A 3 10.94 -29.49 -8.25
N SER A 4 11.57 -28.68 -7.38
CA SER A 4 11.12 -27.32 -7.10
C SER A 4 11.39 -26.30 -8.21
N HIS A 5 12.38 -26.57 -9.08
CA HIS A 5 12.69 -25.68 -10.23
C HIS A 5 11.74 -25.86 -11.42
N ARG A 6 10.98 -26.96 -11.50
CA ARG A 6 10.10 -27.25 -12.64
C ARG A 6 8.75 -26.53 -12.52
N THR A 7 8.26 -26.34 -11.30
CA THR A 7 6.96 -25.73 -10.98
C THR A 7 6.98 -24.20 -11.07
N TYR A 8 8.11 -23.55 -10.76
CA TYR A 8 8.27 -22.11 -10.97
C TYR A 8 8.27 -21.75 -12.47
N ARG A 9 8.89 -22.59 -13.32
CA ARG A 9 8.85 -22.42 -14.79
C ARG A 9 7.45 -22.65 -15.38
N SER A 10 6.55 -23.41 -14.74
CA SER A 10 5.19 -23.63 -15.25
C SER A 10 4.23 -22.50 -14.86
N LEU A 11 4.43 -21.85 -13.71
CA LEU A 11 3.66 -20.65 -13.30
C LEU A 11 4.07 -19.41 -14.12
N VAL A 12 5.36 -19.27 -14.45
CA VAL A 12 5.80 -18.28 -15.46
C VAL A 12 5.22 -18.57 -16.85
N ARG A 13 4.89 -19.84 -17.17
CA ARG A 13 4.18 -20.22 -18.39
C ARG A 13 2.66 -20.01 -18.34
N HIS A 14 2.07 -19.72 -17.18
CA HIS A 14 0.67 -19.25 -17.08
C HIS A 14 0.54 -17.73 -17.14
N ASN A 15 1.67 -16.99 -17.10
CA ASN A 15 1.74 -15.61 -17.59
C ASN A 15 1.99 -15.53 -19.10
N ARG A 16 1.64 -16.60 -19.84
CA ARG A 16 1.60 -16.61 -21.31
C ARG A 16 0.30 -15.95 -21.82
N ALA A 17 -0.03 -14.79 -21.25
CA ALA A 17 -0.59 -13.66 -22.00
C ALA A 17 0.56 -12.91 -22.72
N MET A 18 1.54 -13.67 -23.21
CA MET A 18 2.75 -13.22 -23.92
C MET A 18 2.46 -13.04 -25.43
N GLU A 19 1.26 -12.55 -25.75
CA GLU A 19 0.89 -12.11 -27.10
C GLU A 19 0.27 -10.71 -27.11
N THR A 20 -0.06 -10.11 -25.96
CA THR A 20 -0.82 -8.85 -25.93
C THR A 20 -0.03 -7.58 -25.65
N GLY A 21 1.28 -7.65 -25.37
CA GLY A 21 2.10 -6.44 -25.20
C GLY A 21 1.51 -5.46 -24.18
N GLU A 22 1.11 -5.94 -22.99
CA GLU A 22 0.47 -5.06 -22.02
C GLU A 22 1.46 -3.97 -21.54
N PRO A 23 1.13 -2.68 -21.74
CA PRO A 23 2.03 -1.58 -21.42
C PRO A 23 2.21 -1.43 -19.90
N SER A 24 3.35 -0.88 -19.47
CA SER A 24 3.56 -0.38 -18.10
C SER A 24 2.36 0.44 -17.63
N ILE A 25 1.96 0.40 -16.34
CA ILE A 25 0.86 1.27 -15.89
C ILE A 25 1.15 2.75 -16.15
N ILE A 26 2.42 3.18 -16.17
CA ILE A 26 2.78 4.58 -16.51
C ILE A 26 2.29 4.98 -17.90
N HIS A 27 2.14 4.00 -18.81
CA HIS A 27 1.63 4.18 -20.16
C HIS A 27 0.17 3.73 -20.31
N SER A 28 -0.46 3.19 -19.26
CA SER A 28 -1.89 2.89 -19.29
C SER A 28 -2.70 4.20 -19.21
N PRO A 29 -3.71 4.40 -20.07
CA PRO A 29 -4.57 5.58 -20.00
C PRO A 29 -5.31 5.70 -18.65
N GLU A 30 -5.50 4.60 -17.93
CA GLU A 30 -6.24 4.54 -16.66
C GLU A 30 -5.41 5.08 -15.47
N PHE A 31 -4.08 4.99 -15.56
CA PHE A 31 -3.14 5.40 -14.50
C PHE A 31 -3.23 6.89 -14.16
N HIS A 32 -3.68 7.70 -15.12
CA HIS A 32 -3.89 9.14 -14.98
C HIS A 32 -5.30 9.60 -15.37
N ASP A 33 -6.26 8.68 -15.42
CA ASP A 33 -7.65 9.06 -15.64
C ASP A 33 -8.14 9.89 -14.45
N ASN A 34 -8.24 11.20 -14.67
CA ASN A 34 -8.65 12.16 -13.66
C ASN A 34 -10.09 11.93 -13.17
N ASN A 35 -10.97 11.35 -13.98
CA ASN A 35 -12.33 11.04 -13.58
C ASN A 35 -12.36 9.81 -12.69
N LEU A 36 -11.65 8.74 -13.05
CA LEU A 36 -11.52 7.55 -12.21
C LEU A 36 -10.86 7.89 -10.88
N LEU A 37 -9.77 8.66 -10.88
CA LEU A 37 -9.13 9.11 -9.64
C LEU A 37 -10.08 9.95 -8.77
N ARG A 38 -10.90 10.83 -9.35
CA ARG A 38 -11.91 11.58 -8.57
C ARG A 38 -12.96 10.66 -7.95
N GLN A 39 -13.45 9.68 -8.71
CA GLN A 39 -14.40 8.68 -8.20
C GLN A 39 -13.77 7.86 -7.06
N ALA A 40 -12.52 7.44 -7.25
CA ALA A 40 -11.71 6.73 -6.27
C ALA A 40 -11.63 7.51 -4.95
N TRP A 41 -11.26 8.78 -5.05
CA TRP A 41 -11.18 9.67 -3.90
C TRP A 41 -12.54 9.91 -3.25
N ALA A 42 -13.62 10.01 -4.02
CA ALA A 42 -14.96 10.21 -3.46
C ALA A 42 -15.40 9.06 -2.55
N ILE A 43 -15.01 7.82 -2.86
CA ILE A 43 -15.32 6.63 -2.07
C ILE A 43 -14.23 6.25 -1.07
N SER A 44 -13.05 6.86 -1.19
CA SER A 44 -11.90 6.52 -0.36
C SER A 44 -12.16 6.87 1.11
N PRO A 45 -11.88 5.96 2.06
CA PRO A 45 -12.02 6.27 3.48
C PRO A 45 -10.95 7.27 3.97
N TYR A 46 -9.97 7.61 3.13
CA TYR A 46 -8.95 8.64 3.37
C TYR A 46 -9.44 10.05 2.98
N ASN A 47 -10.64 10.15 2.40
CA ASN A 47 -11.23 11.43 2.01
C ASN A 47 -11.75 12.17 3.25
N ARG A 48 -10.92 13.07 3.77
CA ARG A 48 -11.35 14.01 4.80
C ARG A 48 -12.42 14.93 4.23
N LYS A 49 -13.62 14.94 4.84
CA LYS A 49 -14.65 15.95 4.55
C LYS A 49 -14.01 17.34 4.60
N ARG A 50 -13.84 17.94 3.42
CA ARG A 50 -13.22 19.24 3.14
C ARG A 50 -13.53 20.28 4.22
N HIS A 51 -12.48 20.98 4.66
CA HIS A 51 -12.60 22.41 4.94
C HIS A 51 -13.29 23.05 3.72
N LYS A 52 -14.44 23.69 3.94
CA LYS A 52 -15.44 24.11 2.95
C LYS A 52 -14.98 25.09 1.84
N LYS A 53 -13.69 25.29 1.57
CA LYS A 53 -13.20 26.29 0.60
C LYS A 53 -11.92 25.84 -0.11
N SER A 54 -12.02 25.07 -1.20
CA SER A 54 -10.96 25.11 -2.24
C SER A 54 -11.55 25.00 -3.65
N PRO A 55 -11.02 25.75 -4.65
CA PRO A 55 -11.65 26.04 -5.93
C PRO A 55 -11.38 24.97 -7.01
N PRO A 56 -12.02 25.06 -8.19
CA PRO A 56 -11.90 24.09 -9.28
C PRO A 56 -10.73 24.43 -10.21
N ASN A 57 -9.53 23.87 -10.01
CA ASN A 57 -8.44 23.85 -11.02
C ASN A 57 -7.33 22.85 -10.62
N ALA A 58 -6.41 22.52 -11.54
CA ALA A 58 -5.35 21.49 -11.44
C ALA A 58 -4.53 21.45 -10.14
N ASN A 59 -4.53 22.52 -9.35
CA ASN A 59 -4.00 22.55 -7.98
C ASN A 59 -4.74 21.59 -7.02
N ILE A 60 -5.97 21.17 -7.34
CA ILE A 60 -6.74 20.17 -6.59
C ILE A 60 -5.96 18.86 -6.43
N ARG A 61 -5.28 18.36 -7.48
CA ARG A 61 -4.53 17.11 -7.38
C ARG A 61 -3.38 17.26 -6.39
N LYS A 62 -2.58 18.33 -6.49
CA LYS A 62 -1.46 18.59 -5.57
C LYS A 62 -1.92 18.85 -4.14
N GLU A 63 -3.05 19.55 -3.95
CA GLU A 63 -3.55 19.95 -2.64
C GLU A 63 -4.29 18.80 -1.93
N ILE A 64 -5.09 18.00 -2.65
CA ILE A 64 -5.69 16.76 -2.11
C ILE A 64 -4.59 15.79 -1.71
N ILE A 65 -3.60 15.56 -2.59
CA ILE A 65 -2.51 14.63 -2.34
C ILE A 65 -1.63 15.09 -1.16
N ARG A 66 -1.23 16.37 -1.11
CA ARG A 66 -0.39 16.90 -0.01
C ARG A 66 -1.08 16.85 1.35
N ASN A 67 -2.41 17.01 1.40
CA ASN A 67 -3.13 17.06 2.66
C ASN A 67 -3.62 15.68 3.15
N ALA A 68 -3.63 14.68 2.27
CA ALA A 68 -4.12 13.33 2.60
C ALA A 68 -3.03 12.26 2.63
N MET A 69 -1.80 12.56 2.20
CA MET A 69 -0.72 11.58 2.11
C MET A 69 0.59 12.07 2.70
N CYS A 70 1.33 11.12 3.26
CA CYS A 70 2.71 11.30 3.68
C CYS A 70 3.61 10.60 2.68
N PHE A 71 4.49 11.37 2.03
CA PHE A 71 5.49 10.81 1.13
C PHE A 71 6.73 10.36 1.88
N GLN A 72 7.37 9.30 1.38
CA GLN A 72 8.66 8.84 1.88
C GLN A 72 9.72 9.92 1.60
N PRO A 73 10.51 10.35 2.60
CA PRO A 73 11.54 11.37 2.39
C PRO A 73 12.68 10.86 1.49
N VAL A 74 13.08 9.61 1.68
CA VAL A 74 14.10 8.92 0.88
C VAL A 74 13.74 7.43 0.72
N SER A 75 14.53 6.71 -0.08
CA SER A 75 14.36 5.26 -0.25
C SER A 75 14.43 4.52 1.09
N GLY A 76 13.67 3.42 1.21
CA GLY A 76 13.54 2.65 2.46
C GLY A 76 12.38 3.11 3.36
N TYR A 77 11.93 4.36 3.30
CA TYR A 77 10.89 4.87 4.21
C TYR A 77 9.44 4.56 3.81
N CYS A 78 9.19 3.81 2.74
CA CYS A 78 7.84 3.51 2.25
C CYS A 78 6.89 2.94 3.31
N GLY A 79 7.40 2.07 4.21
CA GLY A 79 6.60 1.49 5.29
C GLY A 79 6.10 2.56 6.26
N MET A 80 6.99 3.42 6.75
CA MET A 80 6.63 4.49 7.68
C MET A 80 5.78 5.59 7.02
N ALA A 81 6.03 5.89 5.76
CA ALA A 81 5.21 6.83 4.99
C ALA A 81 3.78 6.30 4.80
N THR A 82 3.64 4.98 4.61
CA THR A 82 2.36 4.28 4.57
C THR A 82 1.63 4.37 5.90
N VAL A 83 2.33 4.08 7.00
CA VAL A 83 1.78 4.20 8.37
C VAL A 83 1.32 5.64 8.63
N ASN A 84 2.14 6.64 8.33
CA ASN A 84 1.78 8.05 8.52
C ASN A 84 0.61 8.49 7.64
N THR A 85 0.51 8.00 6.41
CA THR A 85 -0.66 8.27 5.56
C THR A 85 -1.94 7.70 6.19
N VAL A 86 -1.88 6.52 6.78
CA VAL A 86 -3.01 5.92 7.50
C VAL A 86 -3.35 6.71 8.77
N LEU A 87 -2.37 7.02 9.61
CA LEU A 87 -2.57 7.72 10.88
C LEU A 87 -3.08 9.16 10.69
N THR A 88 -2.62 9.86 9.65
CA THR A 88 -3.10 11.22 9.35
C THR A 88 -4.52 11.23 8.77
N SER A 89 -4.97 10.10 8.20
CA SER A 89 -6.36 9.93 7.76
C SER A 89 -7.36 9.80 8.92
N LEU A 90 -6.86 9.56 10.14
CA LEU A 90 -7.69 9.43 11.32
C LEU A 90 -8.18 10.80 11.81
N ASN A 91 -9.12 10.75 12.75
CA ASN A 91 -9.63 11.92 13.43
C ASN A 91 -9.54 11.67 14.95
N PRO A 92 -8.83 12.49 15.73
CA PRO A 92 -7.87 13.50 15.27
C PRO A 92 -6.72 12.85 14.44
N PRO A 93 -6.06 13.63 13.56
CA PRO A 93 -4.92 13.09 12.81
C PRO A 93 -3.78 12.78 13.76
N TYR A 94 -3.06 11.68 13.49
CA TYR A 94 -1.86 11.31 14.22
C TYR A 94 -0.68 11.17 13.26
N PHE A 95 0.53 11.42 13.76
CA PHE A 95 1.75 11.31 12.97
C PHE A 95 2.86 10.77 13.86
N VAL A 96 3.58 9.78 13.35
CA VAL A 96 4.78 9.24 14.00
C VAL A 96 6.02 9.77 13.30
N GLN A 97 7.02 10.14 14.07
CA GLN A 97 8.29 10.59 13.53
C GLN A 97 8.93 9.46 12.70
N TYR A 98 9.53 9.83 11.58
CA TYR A 98 10.36 8.91 10.82
C TYR A 98 11.59 8.50 11.66
N PRO A 99 12.03 7.23 11.60
CA PRO A 99 13.29 6.83 12.23
C PRO A 99 14.46 7.61 11.61
N ASP A 100 15.61 7.67 12.29
CA ASP A 100 16.78 8.43 11.79
C ASP A 100 17.36 7.86 10.49
N HIS A 101 17.13 6.56 10.25
CA HIS A 101 17.60 5.85 9.07
C HIS A 101 16.49 5.07 8.38
N GLY A 102 16.51 5.11 7.05
CA GLY A 102 15.55 4.40 6.22
C GLY A 102 15.83 2.91 6.27
N ARG A 103 14.81 2.12 6.63
CA ARG A 103 14.88 0.67 6.57
C ARG A 103 13.64 0.11 5.89
N GLY A 104 13.85 -0.90 5.04
CA GLY A 104 12.75 -1.69 4.53
C GLY A 104 12.02 -2.40 5.67
N TYR A 105 10.72 -2.55 5.53
CA TYR A 105 9.90 -3.32 6.46
C TYR A 105 9.34 -4.55 5.75
N SER A 106 9.45 -5.70 6.40
CA SER A 106 8.63 -6.88 6.14
C SER A 106 7.21 -6.70 6.64
N MET A 107 6.34 -7.63 6.28
CA MET A 107 4.97 -7.71 6.80
C MET A 107 4.99 -7.82 8.33
N TYR A 108 5.80 -8.73 8.88
CA TYR A 108 5.88 -8.94 10.34
C TYR A 108 6.44 -7.73 11.07
N SER A 109 7.56 -7.17 10.62
CA SER A 109 8.19 -6.03 11.32
C SER A 109 7.33 -4.76 11.30
N LEU A 110 6.56 -4.51 10.24
CA LEU A 110 5.63 -3.38 10.22
C LEU A 110 4.37 -3.65 11.06
N ALA A 111 3.88 -4.89 11.09
CA ALA A 111 2.77 -5.28 11.96
C ALA A 111 3.13 -5.11 13.44
N GLU A 112 4.29 -5.62 13.85
CA GLU A 112 4.82 -5.45 15.20
C GLU A 112 4.95 -3.97 15.57
N TYR A 113 5.50 -3.15 14.67
CA TYR A 113 5.58 -1.71 14.88
C TYR A 113 4.20 -1.09 15.17
N LEU A 114 3.18 -1.42 14.36
CA LEU A 114 1.82 -0.92 14.54
C LEU A 114 1.19 -1.39 15.86
N ILE A 115 1.39 -2.66 16.22
CA ILE A 115 0.87 -3.23 17.48
C ILE A 115 1.47 -2.52 18.68
N VAL A 116 2.80 -2.35 18.70
CA VAL A 116 3.49 -1.75 19.84
C VAL A 116 3.22 -0.25 19.95
N ASN A 117 3.20 0.47 18.82
CA ASN A 117 3.23 1.94 18.83
C ASN A 117 1.89 2.62 18.50
N CYS A 118 0.97 1.94 17.82
CA CYS A 118 -0.24 2.56 17.28
C CYS A 118 -1.53 1.99 17.87
N VAL A 119 -1.62 0.68 18.11
CA VAL A 119 -2.82 0.02 18.68
C VAL A 119 -3.25 0.62 20.03
N PRO A 120 -2.37 0.94 20.99
CA PRO A 120 -2.82 1.48 22.28
C PRO A 120 -3.61 2.80 22.18
N HIS A 121 -3.60 3.47 21.02
CA HIS A 121 -4.14 4.82 20.88
C HIS A 121 -5.07 5.02 19.67
N GLN A 122 -4.85 4.29 18.56
CA GLN A 122 -5.44 4.62 17.26
C GLN A 122 -6.16 3.44 16.58
N PHE A 123 -5.77 2.21 16.89
CA PHE A 123 -6.34 1.00 16.28
C PHE A 123 -6.84 0.05 17.37
N THR A 124 -7.89 -0.72 17.12
CA THR A 124 -8.27 -1.81 18.04
C THR A 124 -7.56 -3.11 17.70
N ASP A 125 -7.10 -3.23 16.45
CA ASP A 125 -6.62 -4.49 15.91
C ASP A 125 -5.70 -4.29 14.70
N VAL A 126 -4.78 -5.22 14.49
CA VAL A 126 -3.84 -5.29 13.36
C VAL A 126 -3.70 -6.75 12.95
N ASP A 127 -4.22 -7.09 11.77
CA ASP A 127 -4.08 -8.41 11.17
C ASP A 127 -3.12 -8.39 9.98
N ALA A 128 -2.17 -9.32 9.95
CA ALA A 128 -1.35 -9.57 8.78
C ALA A 128 -2.02 -10.64 7.88
N ILE A 129 -2.36 -10.24 6.65
CA ILE A 129 -2.99 -11.08 5.65
C ILE A 129 -1.98 -11.36 4.54
N PHE A 130 -1.37 -12.54 4.56
CA PHE A 130 -0.41 -12.95 3.54
C PHE A 130 -1.13 -13.49 2.30
N MET A 131 -0.59 -13.17 1.13
CA MET A 131 -0.96 -13.91 -0.07
C MET A 131 -0.32 -15.28 0.02
N GLU A 132 -1.05 -16.35 -0.23
CA GLU A 132 -0.48 -17.69 -0.26
C GLU A 132 -0.34 -18.14 -1.71
N ARG A 133 0.47 -19.18 -1.95
CA ARG A 133 0.61 -19.81 -3.28
C ARG A 133 -0.77 -20.14 -3.89
N LYS A 134 -1.69 -20.64 -3.06
CA LYS A 134 -3.04 -21.05 -3.45
C LYS A 134 -4.08 -19.93 -3.47
N THR A 135 -3.75 -18.72 -3.02
CA THR A 135 -4.69 -17.59 -3.06
C THR A 135 -5.08 -17.32 -4.51
N THR A 136 -6.38 -17.21 -4.75
CA THR A 136 -7.00 -16.94 -6.05
C THR A 136 -7.36 -15.47 -6.19
N LEU A 137 -7.57 -15.01 -7.42
CA LEU A 137 -8.04 -13.65 -7.68
C LEU A 137 -9.40 -13.38 -7.04
N ASP A 138 -10.31 -14.37 -7.03
CA ASP A 138 -11.64 -14.20 -6.44
C ASP A 138 -11.59 -14.04 -4.92
N GLN A 139 -10.71 -14.79 -4.24
CA GLN A 139 -10.46 -14.62 -2.80
C GLN A 139 -9.86 -13.24 -2.50
N PHE A 140 -8.93 -12.79 -3.34
CA PHE A 140 -8.33 -11.47 -3.23
C PHE A 140 -9.37 -10.35 -3.43
N ARG A 141 -10.23 -10.49 -4.45
CA ARG A 141 -11.35 -9.59 -4.73
C ARG A 141 -12.29 -9.50 -3.54
N ALA A 142 -12.74 -10.64 -3.03
CA ALA A 142 -13.67 -10.70 -1.89
C ALA A 142 -13.09 -10.00 -0.65
N MET A 143 -11.79 -10.22 -0.37
CA MET A 143 -11.09 -9.53 0.72
C MET A 143 -11.08 -8.01 0.52
N LEU A 144 -10.71 -7.52 -0.66
CA LEU A 144 -10.72 -6.08 -0.94
C LEU A 144 -12.13 -5.50 -0.82
N GLN A 145 -13.13 -6.13 -1.43
CA GLN A 145 -14.53 -5.71 -1.35
C GLN A 145 -15.03 -5.62 0.11
N GLN A 146 -14.57 -6.51 0.98
CA GLN A 146 -14.96 -6.51 2.39
C GLN A 146 -14.36 -5.34 3.18
N TYR A 147 -13.12 -4.93 2.90
CA TYR A 147 -12.38 -4.05 3.80
C TYR A 147 -11.98 -2.69 3.21
N VAL A 148 -11.63 -2.62 1.92
CA VAL A 148 -10.89 -1.46 1.38
C VAL A 148 -11.70 -0.15 1.35
N ASN A 149 -13.00 -0.24 1.09
CA ASN A 149 -13.91 0.90 1.06
C ASN A 149 -14.67 1.07 2.39
N SER A 150 -14.39 0.23 3.40
CA SER A 150 -15.01 0.37 4.71
C SER A 150 -14.36 1.51 5.49
N PRO A 151 -15.15 2.40 6.14
CA PRO A 151 -14.60 3.46 6.96
C PRO A 151 -13.87 2.94 8.21
N ASP A 152 -14.19 1.72 8.65
CA ASP A 152 -13.66 1.11 9.89
C ASP A 152 -12.27 0.50 9.73
N TYR A 153 -11.83 0.28 8.48
CA TYR A 153 -10.59 -0.41 8.19
C TYR A 153 -9.66 0.43 7.33
N ARG A 154 -8.37 0.16 7.45
CA ARG A 154 -7.34 0.66 6.52
C ARG A 154 -6.48 -0.51 6.12
N LEU A 155 -6.19 -0.60 4.83
CA LEU A 155 -5.32 -1.63 4.26
C LEU A 155 -3.97 -1.01 3.88
N LEU A 156 -2.89 -1.55 4.41
CA LEU A 156 -1.53 -1.23 4.03
C LEU A 156 -1.03 -2.40 3.19
N ALA A 157 -0.76 -2.19 1.91
CA ALA A 157 -0.31 -3.23 1.01
C ALA A 157 1.21 -3.26 0.95
N ASN A 158 1.78 -4.46 1.07
CA ASN A 158 3.12 -4.75 0.61
C ASN A 158 3.03 -5.40 -0.77
N PHE A 159 3.70 -4.84 -1.76
CA PHE A 159 3.64 -5.35 -3.13
C PHE A 159 4.98 -5.17 -3.83
N HIS A 160 5.15 -5.91 -4.91
CA HIS A 160 6.31 -5.78 -5.77
C HIS A 160 5.97 -4.89 -6.97
N ARG A 161 6.85 -3.95 -7.29
CA ARG A 161 6.62 -2.97 -8.37
C ARG A 161 6.75 -3.55 -9.77
N THR A 162 7.46 -4.67 -9.98
CA THR A 162 7.64 -5.26 -11.33
C THR A 162 6.33 -5.57 -12.04
N PRO A 163 5.39 -6.36 -11.47
CA PRO A 163 4.11 -6.60 -12.12
C PRO A 163 3.35 -5.33 -12.48
N LEU A 164 3.57 -4.21 -11.79
CA LEU A 164 2.91 -2.93 -12.03
C LEU A 164 3.57 -2.11 -13.15
N PHE A 165 4.90 -1.95 -13.11
CA PHE A 165 5.58 -0.93 -13.92
C PHE A 165 6.47 -1.49 -15.01
N TYR A 166 6.79 -2.77 -14.97
CA TYR A 166 7.85 -3.35 -15.79
C TYR A 166 7.38 -4.64 -16.46
N SER A 167 7.01 -4.55 -17.74
CA SER A 167 6.75 -5.70 -18.62
C SER A 167 7.88 -5.93 -19.65
N GLU A 168 8.90 -5.06 -19.71
CA GLU A 168 9.85 -4.98 -20.86
C GLU A 168 11.32 -4.71 -20.45
N ARG A 169 11.95 -5.52 -19.58
CA ARG A 169 13.41 -5.39 -19.37
C ARG A 169 14.15 -6.71 -19.62
N SER A 170 15.42 -6.56 -20.01
CA SER A 170 16.33 -7.69 -20.21
C SER A 170 16.49 -8.51 -18.92
N THR A 171 16.76 -9.81 -19.06
CA THR A 171 16.81 -10.77 -17.96
C THR A 171 17.78 -10.43 -16.82
N GLU A 172 18.85 -9.67 -17.12
CA GLU A 172 19.92 -9.36 -16.17
C GLU A 172 19.65 -8.09 -15.35
N GLU A 173 19.10 -7.04 -15.97
CA GLU A 173 18.67 -5.82 -15.29
C GLU A 173 17.40 -6.06 -14.46
N GLU A 174 16.50 -6.93 -14.95
CA GLU A 174 15.34 -7.37 -14.17
C GLU A 174 15.73 -8.10 -12.88
N ALA A 175 16.74 -8.97 -12.93
CA ALA A 175 17.15 -9.74 -11.77
C ALA A 175 17.63 -8.84 -10.63
N ARG A 176 18.42 -7.80 -10.95
CA ARG A 176 18.85 -6.80 -9.95
C ARG A 176 17.68 -5.96 -9.45
N TYR A 177 16.76 -5.54 -10.31
CA TYR A 177 15.63 -4.71 -9.89
C TYR A 177 14.59 -5.49 -9.05
N ARG A 178 14.41 -6.79 -9.31
CA ARG A 178 13.51 -7.67 -8.53
C ARG A 178 13.90 -7.82 -7.06
N ALA A 179 15.18 -7.66 -6.72
CA ALA A 179 15.61 -7.73 -5.33
C ALA A 179 15.22 -6.49 -4.50
N TRP A 180 14.95 -5.34 -5.15
CA TRP A 180 14.80 -4.03 -4.47
C TRP A 180 13.48 -3.31 -4.80
N ALA A 181 12.56 -3.97 -5.50
CA ALA A 181 11.31 -3.38 -5.98
C ALA A 181 10.11 -3.62 -5.06
N GLY A 182 10.33 -4.12 -3.84
CA GLY A 182 9.30 -4.17 -2.80
C GLY A 182 8.88 -2.77 -2.36
N HIS A 183 7.59 -2.56 -2.14
CA HIS A 183 7.05 -1.27 -1.73
C HIS A 183 5.85 -1.43 -0.80
N TRP A 184 5.67 -0.43 0.06
CA TRP A 184 4.50 -0.28 0.90
C TRP A 184 3.68 0.92 0.46
N SER A 185 2.36 0.76 0.37
CA SER A 185 1.44 1.88 0.20
C SER A 185 0.07 1.55 0.78
N PRO A 186 -0.70 2.55 1.24
CA PRO A 186 -2.09 2.33 1.58
C PRO A 186 -2.91 2.01 0.33
N VAL A 187 -3.90 1.14 0.49
CA VAL A 187 -4.93 0.92 -0.54
C VAL A 187 -6.07 1.89 -0.26
N GLY A 188 -6.32 2.80 -1.20
CA GLY A 188 -7.26 3.90 -1.07
C GLY A 188 -8.70 3.52 -1.42
N GLY A 189 -8.91 2.46 -2.20
CA GLY A 189 -10.25 1.99 -2.58
C GLY A 189 -10.23 0.96 -3.70
N LEU A 190 -11.37 0.29 -3.88
CA LEU A 190 -11.69 -0.57 -5.03
C LEU A 190 -12.86 0.06 -5.78
N ILE A 191 -12.71 0.24 -7.08
CA ILE A 191 -13.70 0.87 -7.95
C ILE A 191 -14.09 -0.11 -9.03
N GLN A 192 -15.38 -0.27 -9.23
CA GLN A 192 -15.94 -0.90 -10.40
C GLN A 192 -16.38 0.19 -11.38
N THR A 193 -15.94 0.08 -12.63
CA THR A 193 -16.35 0.98 -13.70
C THR A 193 -17.65 0.51 -14.34
N ARG A 194 -18.20 1.33 -15.25
CA ARG A 194 -19.46 1.02 -15.95
C ARG A 194 -19.36 -0.17 -16.92
N ASP A 195 -18.15 -0.50 -17.35
CA ASP A 195 -17.82 -1.64 -18.20
C ASP A 195 -17.35 -2.86 -17.38
N ASP A 196 -17.74 -2.95 -16.10
CA ASP A 196 -17.46 -4.07 -15.20
C ASP A 196 -15.97 -4.38 -14.97
N LYS A 197 -15.10 -3.40 -15.22
CA LYS A 197 -13.68 -3.51 -14.86
C LYS A 197 -13.46 -3.03 -13.44
N GLU A 198 -12.54 -3.70 -12.76
CA GLU A 198 -12.20 -3.40 -11.38
C GLU A 198 -10.80 -2.81 -11.28
N TYR A 199 -10.70 -1.68 -10.60
CA TYR A 199 -9.45 -0.97 -10.38
C TYR A 199 -9.22 -0.71 -8.90
N VAL A 200 -7.96 -0.84 -8.50
CA VAL A 200 -7.50 -0.55 -7.16
C VAL A 200 -6.82 0.81 -7.16
N LEU A 201 -7.27 1.70 -6.27
CA LEU A 201 -6.56 2.94 -5.96
C LEU A 201 -5.42 2.63 -5.01
N VAL A 202 -4.19 2.85 -5.46
CA VAL A 202 -2.99 2.74 -4.62
C VAL A 202 -2.51 4.15 -4.28
N LEU A 203 -2.38 4.45 -3.00
CA LEU A 203 -1.89 5.74 -2.51
C LEU A 203 -0.36 5.70 -2.41
N ASP A 204 0.33 5.61 -3.55
CA ASP A 204 1.78 5.37 -3.57
C ASP A 204 2.56 6.48 -2.83
N THR A 205 3.32 6.05 -1.81
CA THR A 205 4.04 6.94 -0.91
C THR A 205 5.36 7.45 -1.50
N ASN A 206 5.72 7.02 -2.70
CA ASN A 206 6.78 7.60 -3.49
C ASN A 206 6.23 8.76 -4.33
N GLU A 207 6.65 9.99 -3.98
CA GLU A 207 6.17 11.24 -4.60
C GLU A 207 6.31 11.25 -6.13
N LYS A 208 7.31 10.56 -6.69
CA LYS A 208 7.52 10.48 -8.14
C LYS A 208 6.33 9.84 -8.87
N TYR A 209 5.69 8.85 -8.24
CA TYR A 209 4.53 8.17 -8.82
C TYR A 209 3.23 8.81 -8.31
N GLY A 210 3.15 9.05 -7.00
CA GLY A 210 1.93 9.49 -6.33
C GLY A 210 0.78 8.47 -6.49
N PRO A 211 -0.46 8.85 -6.12
CA PRO A 211 -1.61 7.98 -6.27
C PRO A 211 -1.86 7.57 -7.72
N PHE A 212 -2.20 6.31 -7.89
CA PHE A 212 -2.54 5.75 -9.19
C PHE A 212 -3.64 4.69 -9.11
N MET A 213 -4.25 4.44 -10.26
CA MET A 213 -5.15 3.31 -10.47
C MET A 213 -4.41 2.18 -11.17
N VAL A 214 -4.75 0.94 -10.81
CA VAL A 214 -4.27 -0.27 -11.48
C VAL A 214 -5.37 -1.32 -11.52
N SER A 215 -5.43 -2.16 -12.55
CA SER A 215 -6.39 -3.26 -12.60
C SER A 215 -6.23 -4.20 -11.41
N LEU A 216 -7.33 -4.78 -10.98
CA LEU A 216 -7.37 -5.73 -9.87
C LEU A 216 -6.41 -6.91 -10.09
N GLU A 217 -6.38 -7.46 -11.30
CA GLU A 217 -5.53 -8.58 -11.71
C GLU A 217 -4.05 -8.25 -11.55
N ARG A 218 -3.64 -7.07 -12.04
CA ARG A 218 -2.24 -6.65 -12.02
C ARG A 218 -1.79 -6.31 -10.61
N PHE A 219 -2.67 -5.73 -9.79
CA PHE A 219 -2.40 -5.51 -8.38
C PHE A 219 -2.31 -6.83 -7.61
N PHE A 220 -3.19 -7.79 -7.88
CA PHE A 220 -3.12 -9.13 -7.31
C PHE A 220 -1.78 -9.81 -7.61
N LEU A 221 -1.29 -9.76 -8.86
CA LEU A 221 0.02 -10.29 -9.22
C LEU A 221 1.17 -9.58 -8.47
N ALA A 222 1.06 -8.28 -8.23
CA ALA A 222 2.05 -7.50 -7.48
C ALA A 222 2.12 -7.91 -6.00
N VAL A 223 0.97 -8.10 -5.36
CA VAL A 223 0.88 -8.51 -3.94
C VAL A 223 1.20 -10.01 -3.79
N LYS A 224 0.83 -10.86 -4.75
CA LYS A 224 1.14 -12.30 -4.75
C LYS A 224 2.58 -12.60 -5.24
N THR A 225 3.54 -11.80 -4.78
CA THR A 225 4.97 -12.08 -5.03
C THR A 225 5.62 -12.68 -3.80
N GLU A 226 6.54 -13.62 -4.02
CA GLU A 226 7.29 -14.26 -2.95
C GLU A 226 8.34 -13.31 -2.37
N THR A 227 8.63 -13.46 -1.08
CA THR A 227 9.73 -12.77 -0.39
C THR A 227 10.54 -13.79 0.41
N LEU A 228 11.82 -13.51 0.63
CA LEU A 228 12.68 -14.38 1.42
C LEU A 228 12.31 -14.39 2.91
N GLU A 229 11.79 -13.27 3.42
CA GLU A 229 11.53 -13.06 4.85
C GLU A 229 10.13 -13.54 5.26
N ASP A 230 9.11 -13.21 4.47
CA ASP A 230 7.70 -13.47 4.79
C ASP A 230 7.08 -14.63 4.00
N GLY A 231 7.85 -15.23 3.07
CA GLY A 231 7.34 -16.20 2.10
C GLY A 231 6.59 -15.53 0.95
N TYR A 232 5.57 -14.72 1.25
CA TYR A 232 4.81 -13.92 0.29
C TYR A 232 4.46 -12.54 0.87
N ARG A 233 4.19 -11.57 -0.02
CA ARG A 233 3.65 -10.26 0.41
C ARG A 233 2.15 -10.33 0.69
N GLY A 234 1.55 -9.21 1.07
CA GLY A 234 0.17 -9.19 1.54
C GLY A 234 -0.30 -7.81 1.99
N PHE A 235 -1.24 -7.81 2.94
CA PHE A 235 -1.79 -6.61 3.55
C PHE A 235 -1.66 -6.63 5.07
N LEU A 236 -1.40 -5.48 5.67
CA LEU A 236 -1.79 -5.24 7.05
C LEU A 236 -3.17 -4.61 7.03
N LYS A 237 -4.14 -5.29 7.63
CA LYS A 237 -5.49 -4.79 7.86
C LYS A 237 -5.53 -4.23 9.28
N VAL A 238 -5.74 -2.93 9.40
CA VAL A 238 -5.92 -2.30 10.71
C VAL A 238 -7.36 -1.90 10.91
N LYS A 239 -7.90 -2.15 12.12
CA LYS A 239 -9.23 -1.71 12.52
C LYS A 239 -9.11 -0.44 13.34
N ILE A 240 -9.80 0.61 12.93
CA ILE A 240 -9.74 1.91 13.59
C ILE A 240 -10.43 1.83 14.96
N ASN A 241 -9.84 2.47 15.97
CA ASN A 241 -10.45 2.63 17.27
C ASN A 241 -11.34 3.88 17.30
N PRO A 242 -12.68 3.75 17.26
CA PRO A 242 -13.58 4.90 17.32
C PRO A 242 -13.53 5.64 18.66
N ALA A 243 -13.03 5.02 19.74
CA ALA A 243 -12.91 5.63 21.07
C ALA A 243 -11.57 6.35 21.31
N GLY A 244 -10.53 6.07 20.51
CA GLY A 244 -9.27 6.82 20.52
C GLY A 244 -9.47 8.32 20.25
N HIS A 245 -10.62 8.68 19.70
CA HIS A 245 -11.14 10.03 19.54
C HIS A 245 -11.23 10.87 20.82
N GLN A 246 -11.43 10.27 22.01
CA GLN A 246 -11.73 11.02 23.24
C GLN A 246 -10.64 10.96 24.32
N GLN A 247 -9.77 9.95 24.32
CA GLN A 247 -8.83 9.73 25.43
C GLN A 247 -7.64 10.71 25.50
N ARG A 248 -7.34 11.48 24.45
CA ARG A 248 -6.14 12.33 24.41
C ARG A 248 -6.32 13.77 24.92
N LEU A 249 -7.54 14.20 25.28
CA LEU A 249 -7.66 15.44 26.05
C LEU A 249 -7.09 15.32 27.47
N GLN A 250 -6.63 14.12 27.89
CA GLN A 250 -6.25 13.83 29.26
C GLN A 250 -4.87 13.17 29.44
N ALA A 251 -4.16 12.78 28.38
CA ALA A 251 -2.89 12.05 28.50
C ALA A 251 -1.66 12.90 28.08
N PRO A 252 -0.55 12.88 28.87
CA PRO A 252 0.69 13.55 28.50
C PRO A 252 1.32 12.91 27.25
N ALA A 253 2.14 13.69 26.52
CA ALA A 253 2.85 13.19 25.34
C ALA A 253 3.74 11.99 25.71
N PRO A 254 3.80 10.94 24.86
CA PRO A 254 4.69 9.81 25.11
C PRO A 254 6.14 10.28 25.11
N ALA A 255 6.93 9.75 26.04
CA ALA A 255 8.34 10.03 26.14
C ALA A 255 9.08 9.54 24.86
N PRO A 256 10.10 10.27 24.39
CA PRO A 256 10.94 9.79 23.30
C PRO A 256 11.63 8.47 23.68
N PHE A 257 11.76 7.57 22.70
CA PHE A 257 12.31 6.24 22.93
C PHE A 257 13.78 6.28 23.36
N PRO A 258 14.20 5.40 24.30
CA PRO A 258 15.61 5.15 24.54
C PRO A 258 16.22 4.44 23.32
N MET A 259 17.21 5.09 22.70
CA MET A 259 18.04 4.52 21.65
C MET A 259 18.78 3.30 22.20
N THR A 260 18.39 2.09 21.80
CA THR A 260 19.26 0.92 21.99
C THR A 260 20.36 1.02 20.94
N ASN A 261 21.55 1.46 21.35
CA ASN A 261 22.76 1.40 20.53
C ASN A 261 23.08 -0.07 20.25
N SER A 262 22.69 -0.58 19.09
CA SER A 262 23.24 -1.82 18.54
C SER A 262 24.55 -1.50 17.83
N ALA A 263 25.59 -1.20 18.61
CA ALA A 263 26.97 -1.30 18.17
C ALA A 263 27.52 -2.60 18.73
N ASP A 264 27.27 -3.71 18.04
CA ASP A 264 28.01 -4.98 18.13
C ASP A 264 27.47 -5.92 17.03
N CYS A 265 28.05 -5.82 15.83
CA CYS A 265 28.20 -6.85 14.78
C CYS A 265 29.12 -6.30 13.68
#